data_AF-A0A179H0U3-F1
#
_entry.id   AF-A0A179H0U3-F1
#
_cell.length_a   1.000
_cell.length_b   1.000
_cell.length_c   1.000
_cell.angle_alpha   90.00
_cell.angle_beta   90.00
_cell.angle_gamma   90.00
#
_symmetry.space_group_name_H-M   'P 1'
#
loop_
_entity.id
_entity.type
_entity.pdbx_description
1 polymer ?
#
loop_
_entity_poly.entity_id
_entity_poly.type
_entity_poly.pdbx_seq_one_letter_code
_entity_poly.pdbx_strand_id
1 'polypeptide(L)'
;MFSKRFETSNRSFSKSHKLSKSSSSFSRESGVSKRRHESRHRRPGTASTTTATDDTAMSNGTSSPVVTLVVGAEQRLFAAHEEALCASPFFFNALRNGCMDPLAKRIALADEEPEIFSSVLEYLYKGDYYPRLRHNKRRNSWELEPTVGDGRSESIVYHRGVDGDLLKDTVIYCAAEKYGLEELKKLALRKQGLQSGIQCSTILASARYAYANTPDNDSKLRAHYLALIIRSRSTFKRSGTMQLEMFNGGTQLFFDLFVALCNHVDDISSAQSTPRSNRHY
;
A
#
# COMPACT_ATOMS: atom_id res chain seq x y z
N MET A 1 -40.88 18.63 -50.54
CA MET A 1 -40.43 19.21 -51.82
C MET A 1 -39.07 19.88 -51.59
N PHE A 2 -38.04 19.40 -52.31
CA PHE A 2 -36.73 19.98 -52.67
C PHE A 2 -36.00 20.90 -51.66
N SER A 3 -34.94 20.48 -50.96
CA SER A 3 -33.54 20.20 -51.38
C SER A 3 -32.69 21.44 -51.67
N LYS A 4 -31.58 21.63 -50.91
CA LYS A 4 -30.23 21.92 -51.44
C LYS A 4 -29.13 21.76 -50.38
N ARG A 5 -28.26 20.77 -50.63
CA ARG A 5 -26.91 20.58 -50.07
C ARG A 5 -25.93 21.60 -50.65
N PHE A 6 -24.84 21.85 -49.95
CA PHE A 6 -23.54 22.14 -50.56
C PHE A 6 -22.52 21.10 -50.06
N GLU A 7 -22.13 20.21 -50.96
CA GLU A 7 -20.88 19.42 -50.92
C GLU A 7 -19.82 20.20 -51.71
N THR A 8 -18.58 20.20 -51.23
CA THR A 8 -17.41 20.41 -52.08
C THR A 8 -16.39 19.32 -51.82
N SER A 9 -16.27 18.42 -52.79
CA SER A 9 -15.19 17.45 -52.95
C SER A 9 -14.08 18.03 -53.84
N ASN A 10 -12.82 17.76 -53.52
CA ASN A 10 -11.75 17.45 -54.50
C ASN A 10 -10.59 16.80 -53.74
N ARG A 11 -10.42 15.48 -53.85
CA ARG A 11 -9.58 14.74 -54.81
C ARG A 11 -8.08 14.70 -54.46
N SER A 12 -7.72 13.54 -53.90
CA SER A 12 -6.51 12.71 -53.96
C SER A 12 -5.30 13.17 -54.79
N PHE A 13 -4.09 12.94 -54.27
CA PHE A 13 -3.03 12.24 -55.00
C PHE A 13 -2.04 11.52 -54.07
N SER A 14 -1.79 10.26 -54.42
CA SER A 14 -0.81 9.31 -53.90
C SER A 14 0.61 9.58 -54.46
N LYS A 15 1.67 9.33 -53.67
CA LYS A 15 2.87 8.62 -54.14
C LYS A 15 3.84 8.24 -53.01
N SER A 16 4.10 6.95 -52.91
CA SER A 16 5.26 6.34 -52.24
C SER A 16 6.57 6.74 -52.92
N HIS A 17 7.67 6.82 -52.14
CA HIS A 17 8.99 6.40 -52.61
C HIS A 17 9.84 5.88 -51.45
N LYS A 18 10.44 4.71 -51.70
CA LYS A 18 11.43 3.99 -50.89
C LYS A 18 12.85 4.52 -51.15
N LEU A 19 13.77 3.99 -50.32
CA LEU A 19 15.24 3.84 -50.49
C LEU A 19 16.05 5.01 -49.92
N SER A 20 17.23 4.85 -49.33
CA SER A 20 18.03 3.79 -48.68
C SER A 20 19.47 4.32 -48.65
N LYS A 21 20.34 3.76 -47.80
CA LYS A 21 21.81 3.79 -47.84
C LYS A 21 22.45 5.07 -47.27
N SER A 22 23.20 5.06 -46.17
CA SER A 22 24.33 4.24 -45.66
C SER A 22 25.68 4.87 -45.95
N SER A 23 26.45 5.12 -44.88
CA SER A 23 27.93 5.04 -44.81
C SER A 23 28.30 5.37 -43.36
N SER A 24 28.74 4.38 -42.55
CA SER A 24 30.12 3.86 -42.45
C SER A 24 31.07 4.91 -41.83
N SER A 25 32.02 4.64 -40.94
CA SER A 25 32.55 3.45 -40.28
C SER A 25 33.87 3.94 -39.67
N PHE A 26 34.23 3.52 -38.46
CA PHE A 26 35.64 3.41 -38.08
C PHE A 26 35.78 2.34 -37.00
N SER A 27 36.72 1.45 -37.27
CA SER A 27 37.01 0.18 -36.65
C SER A 27 38.46 0.16 -36.15
N ARG A 28 38.72 -0.67 -35.13
CA ARG A 28 39.89 -1.54 -34.87
C ARG A 28 39.93 -1.83 -33.36
N GLU A 29 39.62 -3.03 -32.87
CA GLU A 29 40.26 -4.36 -33.01
C GLU A 29 41.63 -4.47 -32.32
N SER A 30 41.67 -5.29 -31.26
CA SER A 30 42.77 -6.14 -30.74
C SER A 30 42.23 -6.73 -29.42
N GLY A 31 41.94 -8.02 -29.22
CA GLY A 31 42.67 -9.21 -29.61
C GLY A 31 43.44 -9.73 -28.39
N VAL A 32 42.96 -10.79 -27.73
CA VAL A 32 43.72 -11.91 -27.14
C VAL A 32 42.79 -12.77 -26.25
N SER A 33 42.65 -14.02 -26.65
CA SER A 33 42.02 -15.12 -25.91
C SER A 33 43.12 -15.96 -25.26
N LYS A 34 42.99 -16.30 -23.97
CA LYS A 34 43.70 -17.44 -23.36
C LYS A 34 42.78 -18.21 -22.40
N ARG A 35 42.56 -19.47 -22.78
CA ARG A 35 41.97 -20.59 -22.03
C ARG A 35 42.77 -20.98 -20.78
N ARG A 36 42.12 -21.86 -19.99
CA ARG A 36 42.64 -22.86 -19.01
C ARG A 36 42.71 -22.32 -17.56
N HIS A 37 42.34 -23.05 -16.49
CA HIS A 37 42.29 -24.49 -16.27
C HIS A 37 41.31 -24.82 -15.11
N GLU A 38 40.54 -25.88 -15.28
CA GLU A 38 39.68 -26.53 -14.29
C GLU A 38 40.51 -27.53 -13.46
N SER A 39 40.36 -27.58 -12.14
CA SER A 39 41.09 -28.48 -11.25
C SER A 39 40.14 -29.47 -10.59
N ARG A 40 39.99 -30.65 -11.19
CA ARG A 40 39.46 -31.87 -10.56
C ARG A 40 40.63 -32.77 -10.16
N HIS A 41 40.69 -33.20 -8.90
CA HIS A 41 41.34 -34.43 -8.39
C HIS A 41 41.06 -34.49 -6.87
N ARG A 42 40.83 -35.62 -6.19
CA ARG A 42 40.63 -37.04 -6.51
C ARG A 42 40.14 -37.68 -5.20
N ARG A 43 39.25 -38.67 -5.28
CA ARG A 43 38.91 -39.61 -4.20
C ARG A 43 40.12 -40.49 -3.84
N PRO A 44 40.16 -41.01 -2.61
CA PRO A 44 40.28 -42.47 -2.43
C PRO A 44 39.24 -43.02 -1.44
N GLY A 45 38.80 -44.27 -1.65
CA GLY A 45 37.99 -45.01 -0.70
C GLY A 45 38.83 -45.91 0.21
N THR A 46 38.25 -46.41 1.31
CA THR A 46 38.06 -47.83 1.67
C THR A 46 37.59 -47.96 3.15
N ALA A 47 36.51 -48.73 3.33
CA ALA A 47 36.06 -49.57 4.47
C ALA A 47 36.11 -49.15 5.96
N SER A 48 34.92 -49.29 6.58
CA SER A 48 34.55 -49.96 7.85
C SER A 48 34.75 -49.33 9.25
N THR A 49 33.66 -49.50 10.02
CA THR A 49 33.48 -49.67 11.49
C THR A 49 33.24 -48.44 12.40
N THR A 50 31.96 -48.31 12.78
CA THR A 50 31.40 -47.99 14.12
C THR A 50 32.17 -47.07 15.08
N THR A 51 31.60 -45.89 15.37
CA THR A 51 31.40 -45.39 16.74
C THR A 51 30.28 -44.34 16.75
N ALA A 52 29.45 -44.41 17.78
CA ALA A 52 28.34 -43.52 18.07
C ALA A 52 28.82 -42.12 18.51
N THR A 53 27.84 -41.23 18.65
CA THR A 53 27.84 -39.91 19.31
C THR A 53 28.53 -38.76 18.58
N ASP A 54 27.75 -38.02 17.79
CA ASP A 54 27.61 -36.57 18.05
C ASP A 54 26.29 -36.07 17.42
N ASP A 55 25.39 -35.58 18.27
CA ASP A 55 24.10 -35.02 17.89
C ASP A 55 24.35 -33.74 17.08
N THR A 56 24.42 -33.89 15.76
CA THR A 56 24.20 -32.76 14.86
C THR A 56 22.72 -32.44 14.96
N ALA A 57 22.39 -31.52 15.86
CA ALA A 57 21.07 -30.91 16.01
C ALA A 57 20.64 -30.30 14.68
N MET A 58 20.03 -31.15 13.85
CA MET A 58 19.17 -30.72 12.77
C MET A 58 18.07 -29.90 13.42
N SER A 59 17.99 -28.64 13.01
CA SER A 59 16.91 -27.71 13.28
C SER A 59 15.55 -28.40 13.09
N ASN A 60 15.03 -29.00 14.15
CA ASN A 60 13.66 -29.47 14.20
C ASN A 60 12.78 -28.22 14.21
N GLY A 61 12.24 -27.89 13.04
CA GLY A 61 11.16 -26.92 12.88
C GLY A 61 9.98 -27.38 13.73
N THR A 62 9.88 -26.84 14.93
CA THR A 62 8.71 -26.99 15.78
C THR A 62 7.68 -26.01 15.23
N SER A 63 6.66 -26.51 14.53
CA SER A 63 5.53 -25.67 14.13
C SER A 63 4.95 -25.06 15.40
N SER A 64 5.05 -23.75 15.55
CA SER A 64 4.45 -23.04 16.69
C SER A 64 2.95 -23.37 16.75
N PRO A 65 2.36 -23.47 17.96
CA PRO A 65 0.98 -23.86 18.11
C PRO A 65 0.05 -22.95 17.31
N VAL A 66 -0.96 -23.56 16.69
CA VAL A 66 -1.94 -22.84 15.87
C VAL A 66 -3.05 -22.29 16.75
N VAL A 67 -3.29 -21.00 16.64
CA VAL A 67 -4.37 -20.26 17.31
C VAL A 67 -5.50 -20.06 16.30
N THR A 68 -6.74 -20.25 16.75
CA THR A 68 -7.92 -19.95 15.93
C THR A 68 -8.42 -18.55 16.24
N LEU A 69 -8.53 -17.69 15.22
CA LEU A 69 -9.17 -16.38 15.35
C LEU A 69 -10.56 -16.41 14.72
N VAL A 70 -11.53 -15.79 15.38
CA VAL A 70 -12.91 -15.65 14.93
C VAL A 70 -13.15 -14.18 14.61
N VAL A 71 -13.25 -13.84 13.33
CA VAL A 71 -13.17 -12.46 12.85
C VAL A 71 -14.50 -12.00 12.25
N GLY A 72 -14.91 -10.80 12.66
CA GLY A 72 -16.06 -10.10 12.12
C GLY A 72 -17.40 -10.68 12.54
N ALA A 73 -18.46 -10.02 12.10
CA ALA A 73 -19.83 -10.42 12.39
C ALA A 73 -20.22 -11.75 11.73
N GLU A 74 -19.55 -12.12 10.63
CA GLU A 74 -19.71 -13.43 9.97
C GLU A 74 -18.96 -14.55 10.70
N GLN A 75 -18.20 -14.22 11.76
CA GLN A 75 -17.42 -15.18 12.55
C GLN A 75 -16.47 -16.02 11.66
N ARG A 76 -15.85 -15.39 10.65
CA ARG A 76 -14.92 -16.08 9.74
C ARG A 76 -13.72 -16.57 10.54
N LEU A 77 -13.40 -17.86 10.38
CA LEU A 77 -12.30 -18.50 11.10
C LEU A 77 -10.97 -18.31 10.36
N PHE A 78 -9.96 -17.90 11.10
CA PHE A 78 -8.56 -17.84 10.64
C PHE A 78 -7.71 -18.72 11.53
N ALA A 79 -6.75 -19.43 10.93
CA ALA A 79 -5.75 -20.20 11.64
C ALA A 79 -4.39 -19.49 11.48
N ALA A 80 -3.74 -19.19 12.59
CA ALA A 80 -2.44 -18.51 12.58
C ALA A 80 -1.49 -19.11 13.61
N HIS A 81 -0.20 -19.09 13.30
CA HIS A 81 0.85 -19.51 14.22
C HIS A 81 0.98 -18.51 15.37
N GLU A 82 1.03 -19.01 16.60
CA GLU A 82 1.23 -18.21 17.81
C GLU A 82 2.45 -17.28 17.69
N GLU A 83 3.55 -17.80 17.12
CA GLU A 83 4.77 -17.02 16.91
C GLU A 83 4.56 -15.80 16.00
N ALA A 84 3.81 -15.96 14.91
CA ALA A 84 3.51 -14.86 13.99
C ALA A 84 2.62 -13.81 14.66
N LEU A 85 1.64 -14.24 15.47
CA LEU A 85 0.76 -13.33 16.21
C LEU A 85 1.52 -12.56 17.30
N CYS A 86 2.49 -13.19 17.97
CA CYS A 86 3.29 -12.58 19.03
C CYS A 86 4.15 -11.38 18.57
N ALA A 87 4.31 -11.17 17.26
CA ALA A 87 4.90 -9.94 16.73
C ALA A 87 4.04 -8.69 17.02
N SER A 88 2.74 -8.87 17.29
CA SER A 88 1.83 -7.82 17.76
C SER A 88 1.80 -7.81 19.30
N PRO A 89 2.06 -6.65 19.94
CA PRO A 89 1.89 -6.50 21.39
C PRO A 89 0.47 -6.86 21.88
N PHE A 90 -0.56 -6.54 21.08
CA PHE A 90 -1.95 -6.86 21.40
C PHE A 90 -2.16 -8.37 21.49
N PHE A 91 -1.79 -9.12 20.44
CA PHE A 91 -1.98 -10.57 20.42
C PHE A 91 -1.06 -11.29 21.40
N PHE A 92 0.18 -10.82 21.59
CA PHE A 92 1.08 -11.34 22.62
C PHE A 92 0.43 -11.29 24.01
N ASN A 93 -0.13 -10.13 24.37
CA ASN A 93 -0.80 -9.97 25.66
C ASN A 93 -2.10 -10.79 25.74
N ALA A 94 -2.88 -10.85 24.66
CA ALA A 94 -4.11 -11.64 24.62
C ALA A 94 -3.84 -13.13 24.81
N LEU A 95 -2.79 -13.68 24.19
CA LEU A 95 -2.39 -15.07 24.30
C LEU A 95 -1.82 -15.42 25.67
N ARG A 96 -1.06 -14.49 26.27
CA ARG A 96 -0.53 -14.66 27.62
C ARG A 96 -1.63 -14.65 28.68
N ASN A 97 -2.64 -13.79 28.52
CA ASN A 97 -3.74 -13.64 29.48
C ASN A 97 -4.83 -14.72 29.29
N GLY A 98 -5.01 -15.24 28.07
CA GLY A 98 -6.01 -16.26 27.73
C GLY A 98 -5.58 -17.71 27.99
N CYS A 99 -4.38 -17.95 28.52
CA CYS A 99 -3.77 -19.26 28.75
C CYS A 99 -4.38 -20.06 29.93
N MET A 100 -5.68 -19.96 30.17
CA MET A 100 -6.38 -20.78 31.18
C MET A 100 -7.00 -22.05 30.58
N ASP A 101 -7.24 -22.11 29.27
CA ASP A 101 -7.72 -23.32 28.59
C ASP A 101 -6.77 -23.75 27.44
N PRO A 102 -5.95 -24.79 27.64
CA PRO A 102 -5.01 -25.30 26.64
C PRO A 102 -5.68 -25.84 25.37
N LEU A 103 -6.97 -26.19 25.42
CA LEU A 103 -7.66 -26.93 24.35
C LEU A 103 -8.40 -26.02 23.35
N ALA A 104 -8.59 -24.74 23.66
CA ALA A 104 -9.30 -23.81 22.80
C ALA A 104 -8.68 -22.40 22.86
N LYS A 105 -7.42 -22.25 22.40
CA LYS A 105 -6.82 -20.92 22.12
C LYS A 105 -7.60 -20.23 20.98
N ARG A 106 -8.68 -19.55 21.36
CA ARG A 106 -9.58 -18.81 20.47
C ARG A 106 -9.54 -17.33 20.79
N ILE A 107 -9.32 -16.50 19.78
CA ILE A 107 -9.37 -15.03 19.90
C ILE A 107 -10.55 -14.53 19.06
N ALA A 108 -11.48 -13.82 19.69
CA ALA A 108 -12.61 -13.20 18.99
C ALA A 108 -12.28 -11.74 18.65
N LEU A 109 -12.46 -11.37 17.38
CA LEU A 109 -12.26 -10.04 16.81
C LEU A 109 -13.56 -9.59 16.15
N ALA A 110 -14.59 -9.31 16.95
CA ALA A 110 -15.95 -9.06 16.46
C ALA A 110 -16.09 -7.78 15.62
N ASP A 111 -15.31 -6.75 15.95
CA ASP A 111 -15.39 -5.42 15.32
C ASP A 111 -14.51 -5.29 14.07
N GLU A 112 -13.81 -6.35 13.68
CA GLU A 112 -12.85 -6.33 12.57
C GLU A 112 -13.47 -6.91 11.31
N GLU A 113 -13.20 -6.29 10.16
CA GLU A 113 -13.59 -6.84 8.87
C GLU A 113 -12.63 -7.98 8.45
N PRO A 114 -13.13 -9.14 7.99
CA PRO A 114 -12.29 -10.28 7.62
C PRO A 114 -11.21 -9.96 6.57
N GLU A 115 -11.52 -9.11 5.59
CA GLU A 115 -10.61 -8.69 4.52
C GLU A 115 -9.45 -7.82 5.06
N ILE A 116 -9.72 -7.05 6.12
CA ILE A 116 -8.73 -6.24 6.81
C ILE A 116 -7.83 -7.13 7.65
N PHE A 117 -8.40 -8.04 8.43
CA PHE A 117 -7.60 -8.98 9.20
C PHE A 117 -6.76 -9.89 8.30
N SER A 118 -7.28 -10.31 7.14
CA SER A 118 -6.51 -11.05 6.14
C SER A 118 -5.26 -10.28 5.69
N SER A 119 -5.39 -8.96 5.50
CA SER A 119 -4.26 -8.10 5.11
C SER A 119 -3.25 -7.92 6.26
N VAL A 120 -3.74 -7.77 7.49
CA VAL A 120 -2.89 -7.73 8.70
C VAL A 120 -2.12 -9.04 8.87
N LEU A 121 -2.81 -10.18 8.71
CA LEU A 121 -2.19 -11.50 8.84
C LEU A 121 -1.14 -11.73 7.75
N GLU A 122 -1.43 -11.33 6.51
CA GLU A 122 -0.44 -11.39 5.42
C GLU A 122 0.82 -10.58 5.76
N TYR A 123 0.64 -9.37 6.30
CA TYR A 123 1.75 -8.55 6.79
C TYR A 123 2.56 -9.25 7.88
N LEU A 124 1.93 -9.90 8.85
CA LEU A 124 2.64 -10.61 9.92
C LEU A 124 3.54 -11.73 9.37
N TYR A 125 3.17 -12.38 8.27
CA TYR A 125 3.98 -13.43 7.65
C TYR A 125 5.02 -12.91 6.66
N LYS A 126 4.71 -11.83 5.92
CA LYS A 126 5.50 -11.42 4.74
C LYS A 126 6.15 -10.05 4.89
N GLY A 127 5.80 -9.28 5.91
CA GLY A 127 6.19 -7.87 6.09
C GLY A 127 5.50 -6.90 5.11
N ASP A 128 4.55 -7.38 4.31
CA ASP A 128 3.77 -6.60 3.36
C ASP A 128 2.40 -7.27 3.14
N TYR A 129 1.43 -6.55 2.60
CA TYR A 129 0.09 -7.06 2.26
C TYR A 129 -0.26 -6.71 0.81
N TYR A 130 -1.21 -7.42 0.20
CA TYR A 130 -1.59 -7.12 -1.18
C TYR A 130 -2.44 -5.83 -1.30
N PRO A 131 -2.20 -4.95 -2.30
CA PRO A 131 -1.11 -5.00 -3.29
C PRO A 131 0.24 -4.59 -2.69
N ARG A 132 1.29 -5.33 -3.05
CA ARG A 132 2.66 -5.13 -2.54
C ARG A 132 3.30 -3.84 -3.03
N LEU A 133 4.17 -3.29 -2.19
CA LEU A 133 4.91 -2.09 -2.49
C LEU A 133 6.19 -2.42 -3.27
N ARG A 134 6.35 -1.84 -4.47
CA ARG A 134 7.48 -2.11 -5.38
C ARG A 134 8.32 -0.86 -5.62
N HIS A 135 9.64 -1.00 -5.57
CA HIS A 135 10.56 0.07 -5.97
C HIS A 135 10.88 -0.02 -7.45
N ASN A 136 10.44 0.99 -8.20
CA ASN A 136 10.79 1.17 -9.60
C ASN A 136 12.18 1.81 -9.70
N LYS A 137 13.22 0.96 -9.79
CA LYS A 137 14.62 1.40 -9.87
C LYS A 137 14.90 2.36 -11.04
N ARG A 138 14.15 2.24 -12.15
CA ARG A 138 14.35 3.09 -13.34
C ARG A 138 13.91 4.53 -13.11
N ARG A 139 12.82 4.72 -12.38
CA ARG A 139 12.24 6.05 -12.09
C ARG A 139 12.59 6.54 -10.69
N ASN A 140 13.33 5.74 -9.93
CA ASN A 140 13.60 5.92 -8.50
C ASN A 140 12.33 6.27 -7.71
N SER A 141 11.22 5.59 -8.02
CA SER A 141 9.90 5.84 -7.44
C SER A 141 9.32 4.56 -6.86
N TRP A 142 8.35 4.71 -5.96
CA TRP A 142 7.61 3.58 -5.40
C TRP A 142 6.24 3.50 -6.04
N GLU A 143 5.81 2.28 -6.34
CA GLU A 143 4.54 1.98 -7.00
C GLU A 143 3.89 0.76 -6.35
N LEU A 144 2.57 0.70 -6.38
CA LEU A 144 1.84 -0.50 -5.99
C LEU A 144 1.96 -1.53 -7.12
N GLU A 145 2.03 -2.80 -6.76
CA GLU A 145 1.96 -3.84 -7.77
C GLU A 145 0.61 -3.77 -8.52
N PRO A 146 0.63 -3.99 -9.85
CA PRO A 146 -0.58 -3.92 -10.64
C PRO A 146 -1.55 -5.01 -10.19
N THR A 147 -2.76 -4.59 -9.84
CA THR A 147 -3.82 -5.51 -9.44
C THR A 147 -4.38 -6.24 -10.65
N VAL A 148 -4.63 -7.55 -10.52
CA VAL A 148 -5.23 -8.35 -11.58
C VAL A 148 -6.74 -8.10 -11.58
N GLY A 149 -7.22 -7.07 -12.30
CA GLY A 149 -8.65 -6.69 -12.36
C GLY A 149 -8.90 -5.19 -12.21
N ASP A 150 -10.15 -4.81 -11.90
CA ASP A 150 -10.48 -3.41 -11.54
C ASP A 150 -9.84 -3.07 -10.19
N GLY A 151 -8.67 -2.41 -10.22
CA GLY A 151 -7.89 -2.05 -9.02
C GLY A 151 -8.62 -1.18 -8.01
N ARG A 152 -9.82 -0.68 -8.34
CA ARG A 152 -10.73 -0.04 -7.40
C ARG A 152 -11.15 -0.98 -6.27
N SER A 153 -11.45 -2.24 -6.57
CA SER A 153 -11.91 -3.22 -5.57
C SER A 153 -10.90 -3.50 -4.48
N GLU A 154 -9.61 -3.25 -4.73
CA GLU A 154 -8.54 -3.47 -3.74
C GLU A 154 -8.21 -2.23 -2.90
N SER A 155 -8.67 -1.06 -3.32
CA SER A 155 -8.37 0.21 -2.65
C SER A 155 -9.44 0.61 -1.64
N ILE A 156 -10.65 0.05 -1.77
CA ILE A 156 -11.81 0.33 -0.92
C ILE A 156 -12.30 -0.96 -0.25
N VAL A 157 -12.93 -0.81 0.90
CA VAL A 157 -13.58 -1.87 1.66
C VAL A 157 -14.89 -1.34 2.19
N TYR A 158 -15.95 -2.15 2.15
CA TYR A 158 -17.18 -1.82 2.86
C TYR A 158 -16.98 -2.12 4.35
N HIS A 159 -17.22 -1.13 5.20
CA HIS A 159 -17.04 -1.24 6.64
C HIS A 159 -18.40 -1.21 7.34
N ARG A 160 -18.79 -2.32 7.97
CA ARG A 160 -20.13 -2.50 8.54
C ARG A 160 -20.45 -1.50 9.64
N GLY A 161 -19.48 -1.18 10.50
CA GLY A 161 -19.68 -0.23 11.59
C GLY A 161 -19.96 1.21 11.12
N VAL A 162 -19.56 1.56 9.90
CA VAL A 162 -19.84 2.88 9.29
C VAL A 162 -20.99 2.79 8.28
N ASP A 163 -21.37 1.59 7.87
CA ASP A 163 -22.31 1.31 6.78
C ASP A 163 -21.92 2.06 5.49
N GLY A 164 -20.67 1.86 5.06
CA GLY A 164 -20.17 2.53 3.86
C GLY A 164 -18.76 2.15 3.45
N ASP A 165 -18.37 2.62 2.26
CA ASP A 165 -17.05 2.35 1.70
C ASP A 165 -15.98 3.26 2.32
N LEU A 166 -14.93 2.63 2.79
CA LEU A 166 -13.72 3.27 3.31
C LEU A 166 -12.51 2.86 2.48
N LEU A 167 -11.44 3.64 2.56
CA LEU A 167 -10.13 3.25 2.05
C LEU A 167 -9.61 2.05 2.85
N LYS A 168 -9.30 0.95 2.16
CA LYS A 168 -8.77 -0.28 2.77
C LYS A 168 -7.52 0.02 3.62
N ASP A 169 -6.58 0.78 3.06
CA ASP A 169 -5.33 1.17 3.74
C ASP A 169 -5.59 1.97 5.04
N THR A 170 -6.68 2.73 5.11
CA THR A 170 -7.06 3.47 6.32
C THR A 170 -7.58 2.56 7.41
N VAL A 171 -8.42 1.59 7.06
CA VAL A 171 -8.92 0.61 8.04
C VAL A 171 -7.76 -0.25 8.54
N ILE A 172 -6.84 -0.65 7.65
CA ILE A 172 -5.59 -1.34 8.02
C ILE A 172 -4.73 -0.46 8.95
N TYR A 173 -4.62 0.84 8.70
CA TYR A 173 -3.89 1.76 9.58
C TYR A 173 -4.47 1.76 11.00
N CYS A 174 -5.79 1.84 11.13
CA CYS A 174 -6.45 1.84 12.44
C CYS A 174 -6.33 0.48 13.13
N ALA A 175 -6.42 -0.63 12.39
CA ALA A 175 -6.16 -1.97 12.91
C ALA A 175 -4.70 -2.11 13.38
N ALA A 176 -3.75 -1.55 12.64
CA ALA A 176 -2.34 -1.54 13.02
C ALA A 176 -2.09 -0.75 14.31
N GLU A 177 -2.77 0.39 14.51
CA GLU A 177 -2.76 1.12 15.78
C GLU A 177 -3.28 0.24 16.93
N LYS A 178 -4.46 -0.37 16.76
CA LYS A 178 -5.08 -1.26 17.75
C LYS A 178 -4.18 -2.45 18.10
N TYR A 179 -3.47 -2.99 17.12
CA TYR A 179 -2.58 -4.13 17.29
C TYR A 179 -1.14 -3.76 17.69
N GLY A 180 -0.80 -2.47 17.79
CA GLY A 180 0.55 -2.02 18.12
C GLY A 180 1.59 -2.32 17.03
N LEU A 181 1.19 -2.31 15.77
CA LEU A 181 2.02 -2.62 14.60
C LEU A 181 2.50 -1.33 13.89
N GLU A 182 3.48 -0.64 14.46
CA GLU A 182 3.94 0.67 13.99
C GLU A 182 4.48 0.66 12.54
N GLU A 183 5.22 -0.39 12.14
CA GLU A 183 5.71 -0.49 10.76
C GLU A 183 4.57 -0.75 9.75
N LEU A 184 3.50 -1.42 10.18
CA LEU A 184 2.30 -1.58 9.35
C LEU A 184 1.57 -0.25 9.17
N LYS A 185 1.49 0.60 10.21
CA LYS A 185 0.95 1.97 10.09
C LYS A 185 1.69 2.76 9.02
N LYS A 186 3.02 2.76 9.06
CA LYS A 186 3.86 3.45 8.06
C LYS A 186 3.65 2.91 6.65
N LEU A 187 3.59 1.59 6.51
CA LEU A 187 3.35 0.92 5.24
C LEU A 187 1.97 1.31 4.68
N ALA A 188 0.92 1.25 5.49
CA ALA A 188 -0.44 1.54 5.06
C ALA A 188 -0.62 3.00 4.63
N LEU A 189 -0.10 3.94 5.41
CA LEU A 189 -0.14 5.36 5.05
C LEU A 189 0.60 5.65 3.74
N ARG A 190 1.73 4.96 3.51
CA ARG A 190 2.50 5.07 2.28
C ARG A 190 1.73 4.53 1.08
N LYS A 191 1.09 3.36 1.21
CA LYS A 191 0.28 2.77 0.15
C LYS A 191 -0.94 3.62 -0.19
N GLN A 192 -1.62 4.14 0.83
CA GLN A 192 -2.72 5.08 0.66
C GLN A 192 -2.31 6.30 -0.19
N GLY A 193 -1.11 6.83 0.06
CA GLY A 193 -0.56 7.95 -0.72
C GLY A 193 -0.27 7.65 -2.20
N LEU A 194 -0.21 6.37 -2.58
CA LEU A 194 -0.02 5.93 -3.97
C LEU A 194 -1.34 5.66 -4.69
N GLN A 195 -2.46 5.60 -3.97
CA GLN A 195 -3.78 5.39 -4.55
C GLN A 195 -4.25 6.62 -5.34
N SER A 196 -4.98 6.38 -6.42
CA SER A 196 -5.51 7.44 -7.28
C SER A 196 -6.93 7.11 -7.77
N GLY A 197 -7.69 8.13 -8.16
CA GLY A 197 -9.05 7.94 -8.68
C GLY A 197 -10.11 7.55 -7.64
N ILE A 198 -9.82 7.76 -6.35
CA ILE A 198 -10.75 7.51 -5.24
C ILE A 198 -11.82 8.61 -5.17
N GLN A 199 -13.06 8.23 -4.86
CA GLN A 199 -14.16 9.16 -4.71
C GLN A 199 -13.97 10.08 -3.49
N CYS A 200 -14.40 11.32 -3.63
CA CYS A 200 -14.32 12.33 -2.57
C CYS A 200 -15.11 11.95 -1.31
N SER A 201 -16.29 11.32 -1.47
CA SER A 201 -17.09 10.79 -0.37
C SER A 201 -16.31 9.75 0.43
N THR A 202 -15.71 8.77 -0.25
CA THR A 202 -14.86 7.74 0.38
C THR A 202 -13.69 8.36 1.14
N ILE A 203 -13.01 9.38 0.57
CA ILE A 203 -11.90 10.06 1.26
C ILE A 203 -12.38 10.71 2.57
N LEU A 204 -13.52 11.40 2.55
CA LEU A 204 -14.06 12.06 3.75
C LEU A 204 -14.55 11.05 4.80
N ALA A 205 -15.27 10.01 4.38
CA ALA A 205 -15.68 8.93 5.26
C ALA A 205 -14.47 8.24 5.92
N SER A 206 -13.41 7.99 5.14
CA SER A 206 -12.15 7.39 5.65
C SER A 206 -11.42 8.32 6.60
N ALA A 207 -11.39 9.63 6.33
CA ALA A 207 -10.81 10.63 7.22
C ALA A 207 -11.54 10.65 8.56
N ARG A 208 -12.88 10.64 8.54
CA ARG A 208 -13.69 10.59 9.77
C ARG A 208 -13.44 9.31 10.56
N TYR A 209 -13.42 8.17 9.87
CA TYR A 209 -13.11 6.89 10.49
C TYR A 209 -11.73 6.91 11.16
N ALA A 210 -10.71 7.42 10.46
CA ALA A 210 -9.36 7.57 11.00
C ALA A 210 -9.33 8.43 12.27
N TYR A 211 -10.00 9.60 12.27
CA TYR A 211 -10.06 10.49 13.43
C TYR A 211 -10.78 9.84 14.62
N ALA A 212 -11.79 9.01 14.38
CA ALA A 212 -12.53 8.33 15.44
C ALA A 212 -11.77 7.13 16.03
N ASN A 213 -10.84 6.53 15.27
CA ASN A 213 -10.16 5.28 15.63
C ASN A 213 -8.65 5.42 15.86
N THR A 214 -8.13 6.66 15.93
CA THR A 214 -6.73 6.92 16.25
C THR A 214 -6.58 8.08 17.24
N PRO A 215 -5.52 8.10 18.08
CA PRO A 215 -5.35 9.14 19.09
C PRO A 215 -5.14 10.54 18.51
N ASP A 216 -5.48 11.59 19.27
CA ASP A 216 -5.36 13.02 18.92
C ASP A 216 -3.94 13.51 18.58
N ASN A 217 -2.92 12.75 18.96
CA ASN A 217 -1.52 13.06 18.68
C ASN A 217 -0.96 12.41 17.40
N ASP A 218 -1.75 11.62 16.65
CA ASP A 218 -1.37 11.06 15.35
C ASP A 218 -1.32 12.13 14.23
N SER A 219 -0.37 13.05 14.38
CA SER A 219 -0.17 14.21 13.49
C SER A 219 0.15 13.80 12.05
N LYS A 220 0.81 12.66 11.84
CA LYS A 220 1.18 12.18 10.50
C LYS A 220 -0.06 11.75 9.72
N LEU A 221 -0.95 10.98 10.33
CA LEU A 221 -2.21 10.58 9.70
C LEU A 221 -3.11 11.79 9.43
N ARG A 222 -3.27 12.67 10.42
CA ARG A 222 -4.07 13.91 10.29
C ARG A 222 -3.55 14.77 9.15
N ALA A 223 -2.25 15.09 9.13
CA ALA A 223 -1.63 15.90 8.08
C ALA A 223 -1.77 15.25 6.70
N HIS A 224 -1.65 13.92 6.60
CA HIS A 224 -1.85 13.19 5.35
C HIS A 224 -3.27 13.41 4.79
N TYR A 225 -4.28 13.27 5.65
CA TYR A 225 -5.68 13.49 5.26
C TYR A 225 -5.98 14.93 4.86
N LEU A 226 -5.52 15.89 5.67
CA LEU A 226 -5.69 17.31 5.40
C LEU A 226 -5.08 17.68 4.03
N ALA A 227 -3.85 17.23 3.77
CA ALA A 227 -3.19 17.44 2.48
C ALA A 227 -3.93 16.77 1.31
N LEU A 228 -4.47 15.57 1.52
CA LEU A 228 -5.26 14.84 0.51
C LEU A 228 -6.56 15.57 0.17
N ILE A 229 -7.28 16.07 1.18
CA ILE A 229 -8.52 16.81 1.01
C ILE A 229 -8.27 18.15 0.31
N ILE A 230 -7.26 18.92 0.75
CA ILE A 230 -6.92 20.23 0.17
C ILE A 230 -6.51 20.11 -1.31
N ARG A 231 -5.77 19.05 -1.67
CA ARG A 231 -5.37 18.76 -3.05
C ARG A 231 -6.55 18.37 -3.95
N SER A 232 -7.60 17.79 -3.38
CA SER A 232 -8.82 17.38 -4.08
C SER A 232 -9.95 18.42 -4.03
N ARG A 233 -9.70 19.64 -3.51
CA ARG A 233 -10.70 20.72 -3.29
C ARG A 233 -11.60 21.07 -4.48
N SER A 234 -11.08 21.01 -5.71
CA SER A 234 -11.83 21.37 -6.92
C SER A 234 -13.00 20.42 -7.18
N THR A 235 -12.87 19.16 -6.78
CA THR A 235 -13.93 18.14 -6.91
C THR A 235 -15.03 18.38 -5.89
N PHE A 236 -14.66 18.68 -4.64
CA PHE A 236 -15.61 18.93 -3.54
C PHE A 236 -16.54 20.13 -3.80
N LYS A 237 -16.02 21.21 -4.39
CA LYS A 237 -16.81 22.42 -4.70
C LYS A 237 -17.96 22.13 -5.69
N ARG A 238 -17.78 21.16 -6.59
CA ARG A 238 -18.76 20.85 -7.63
C ARG A 238 -19.84 19.87 -7.15
N SER A 239 -19.47 18.92 -6.30
CA SER A 239 -20.34 17.81 -5.90
C SER A 239 -21.20 18.10 -4.67
N GLY A 240 -20.90 19.13 -3.88
CA GLY A 240 -21.57 19.40 -2.61
C GLY A 240 -21.24 18.38 -1.50
N THR A 241 -20.39 17.38 -1.78
CA THR A 241 -20.07 16.29 -0.85
C THR A 241 -19.47 16.81 0.45
N MET A 242 -18.60 17.83 0.39
CA MET A 242 -18.02 18.44 1.58
C MET A 242 -19.09 19.08 2.48
N GLN A 243 -20.07 19.77 1.88
CA GLN A 243 -21.14 20.40 2.63
C GLN A 243 -21.99 19.36 3.37
N LEU A 244 -22.36 18.27 2.69
CA LEU A 244 -23.11 17.17 3.29
C LEU A 244 -22.33 16.52 4.45
N GLU A 245 -21.05 16.22 4.24
CA GLU A 245 -20.19 15.61 5.24
C GLU A 245 -19.98 16.49 6.48
N MET A 246 -19.83 17.81 6.28
CA MET A 246 -19.74 18.77 7.38
C MET A 246 -21.02 18.83 8.21
N PHE A 247 -22.21 18.77 7.58
CA PHE A 247 -23.47 18.70 8.32
C PHE A 247 -23.62 17.40 9.11
N ASN A 248 -23.17 16.28 8.54
CA ASN A 248 -23.29 14.96 9.17
C ASN A 248 -22.23 14.68 10.23
N GLY A 249 -21.26 15.58 10.42
CA GLY A 249 -19.94 15.15 10.89
C GLY A 249 -19.26 16.01 11.92
N GLY A 250 -19.99 16.49 12.94
CA GLY A 250 -19.43 17.22 14.09
C GLY A 250 -18.20 16.54 14.74
N THR A 251 -17.04 16.67 14.10
CA THR A 251 -15.79 15.97 14.37
C THR A 251 -14.65 16.97 14.22
N GLN A 252 -13.58 16.75 14.96
CA GLN A 252 -12.40 17.63 14.96
C GLN A 252 -11.77 17.77 13.55
N LEU A 253 -11.97 16.78 12.67
CA LEU A 253 -11.52 16.80 11.28
C LEU A 253 -11.84 18.11 10.56
N PHE A 254 -13.05 18.64 10.70
CA PHE A 254 -13.45 19.84 9.97
C PHE A 254 -12.87 21.12 10.55
N PHE A 255 -12.63 21.15 11.87
CA PHE A 255 -11.89 22.24 12.50
C PHE A 255 -10.43 22.23 12.04
N ASP A 256 -9.77 21.08 12.07
CA ASP A 256 -8.39 20.92 11.59
C ASP A 256 -8.28 21.25 10.09
N LEU A 257 -9.29 20.89 9.29
CA LEU A 257 -9.37 21.26 7.88
C LEU A 257 -9.53 22.76 7.66
N PHE A 258 -10.36 23.42 8.46
CA PHE A 258 -10.49 24.88 8.42
C PHE A 258 -9.15 25.56 8.69
N VAL A 259 -8.47 25.17 9.78
CA VAL A 259 -7.16 25.71 10.14
C VAL A 259 -6.14 25.46 9.03
N ALA A 260 -6.08 24.24 8.49
CA ALA A 260 -5.16 23.89 7.41
C ALA A 260 -5.43 24.68 6.12
N LEU A 261 -6.69 24.96 5.80
CA LEU A 261 -7.07 25.79 4.65
C LEU A 261 -6.67 27.26 4.84
N CYS A 262 -6.85 27.83 6.04
CA CYS A 262 -6.39 29.19 6.35
C CYS A 262 -4.87 29.31 6.17
N ASN A 263 -4.11 28.40 6.77
CA ASN A 263 -2.65 28.36 6.63
C ASN A 263 -2.24 28.22 5.15
N HIS A 264 -2.94 27.38 4.39
CA HIS A 264 -2.66 27.21 2.96
C HIS A 264 -2.89 28.51 2.16
N VAL A 265 -3.90 29.31 2.50
CA VAL A 265 -4.15 30.61 1.87
C VAL A 265 -3.06 31.63 2.24
N ASP A 266 -2.63 31.63 3.50
CA ASP A 266 -1.53 32.50 3.97
C ASP A 266 -0.20 32.14 3.30
N ASP A 267 0.09 30.85 3.11
CA ASP A 267 1.26 30.38 2.38
C ASP A 267 1.24 30.82 0.91
N ILE A 268 0.08 30.79 0.26
CA ILE A 268 -0.06 31.24 -1.14
C ILE A 268 0.13 32.76 -1.24
N SER A 269 -0.45 33.53 -0.32
CA SER A 269 -0.36 34.99 -0.35
C SER A 269 1.06 35.48 -0.05
N SER A 270 1.73 34.85 0.92
CA SER A 270 3.14 35.13 1.22
C SER A 270 4.07 34.76 0.07
N ALA A 271 3.88 33.59 -0.57
CA ALA A 271 4.66 33.20 -1.74
C ALA A 271 4.54 34.18 -2.92
N GLN A 272 3.35 34.73 -3.16
CA GLN A 272 3.12 35.75 -4.20
C GLN A 272 3.75 37.11 -3.85
N SER A 273 3.94 37.41 -2.57
CA SER A 273 4.53 38.66 -2.10
C SER A 273 6.07 38.69 -2.10
N THR A 274 6.74 37.54 -2.29
CA THR A 274 8.21 37.49 -2.39
C THR A 274 8.70 38.02 -3.74
N PRO A 275 9.47 39.13 -3.80
CA PRO A 275 10.03 39.59 -5.06
C PRO A 275 11.06 38.58 -5.55
N ARG A 276 10.94 38.13 -6.81
CA ARG A 276 12.04 37.43 -7.48
C ARG A 276 13.23 38.38 -7.53
N SER A 277 14.20 38.17 -6.64
CA SER A 277 15.49 38.85 -6.71
C SER A 277 16.15 38.48 -8.03
N ASN A 278 15.98 39.31 -9.06
CA ASN A 278 16.81 39.29 -10.26
C ASN A 278 18.25 39.59 -9.84
N ARG A 279 19.04 38.54 -9.61
CA ARG A 279 20.50 38.64 -9.66
C ARG A 279 20.88 38.83 -11.12
N HIS A 280 21.00 40.10 -11.53
CA HIS A 280 21.78 40.45 -12.71
C HIS A 280 23.26 40.24 -12.36
N TYR A 281 23.91 39.35 -13.10
CA TYR A 281 25.36 39.33 -13.29
C TYR A 281 25.70 40.14 -14.54
#